data_AF-A0A4E9F1B4-F1
#
_entry.id   AF-A0A4E9F1B4-F1
#
_cell.length_a   1.000
_cell.length_b   1.000
_cell.length_c   1.000
_cell.angle_alpha   90.00
_cell.angle_beta   90.00
_cell.angle_gamma   90.00
#
_symmetry.space_group_name_H-M   'P 1'
#
loop_
_entity.id
_entity.type
_entity.pdbx_description
1 polymer ?
#
loop_
_entity_poly.entity_id
_entity_poly.type
_entity_poly.pdbx_seq_one_letter_code
_entity_poly.pdbx_strand_id
1 'polypeptide(L)'
;MIISIKLNVILLSCLPLTALFVAERSTKMCQLCLLEMVGIIHILNDSKTTILVKIDEKCNKICGMDMELYRICVTTMSKIYLKIAGQMEKEFNPNIFCKKMHICPKYL
;
A
#
# COMPACT_ATOMS: atom_id res chain seq x y z
N MET A 1 -33.91 -6.42 41.87
CA MET A 1 -32.46 -6.60 42.15
C MET A 1 -31.86 -7.82 41.44
N ILE A 2 -32.43 -9.03 41.56
CA ILE A 2 -31.88 -10.26 40.96
C ILE A 2 -31.74 -10.19 39.42
N ILE A 3 -32.71 -9.59 38.73
CA ILE A 3 -32.72 -9.49 37.25
C ILE A 3 -31.53 -8.64 36.76
N SER A 4 -31.26 -7.51 37.43
CA SER A 4 -30.15 -6.62 37.09
C SER A 4 -28.78 -7.30 37.24
N ILE A 5 -28.62 -8.12 38.28
CA ILE A 5 -27.38 -8.89 38.50
C ILE A 5 -27.17 -9.92 37.39
N LYS A 6 -28.23 -10.67 37.01
CA LYS A 6 -28.15 -11.65 35.91
C LYS A 6 -27.80 -10.99 34.58
N LEU A 7 -28.38 -9.84 34.28
CA LEU A 7 -28.08 -9.10 33.05
C LEU A 7 -26.62 -8.62 33.03
N ASN A 8 -26.12 -8.10 34.16
CA ASN A 8 -24.73 -7.69 34.28
C ASN A 8 -23.75 -8.86 34.11
N VAL A 9 -24.05 -10.04 34.67
CA VAL A 9 -23.21 -11.24 34.50
C VAL A 9 -23.17 -11.68 33.03
N ILE A 10 -24.31 -11.67 32.32
CA ILE A 10 -24.37 -11.98 30.89
C ILE A 10 -23.53 -10.98 30.09
N LEU A 11 -23.72 -9.68 30.32
CA LEU A 11 -22.93 -8.62 29.67
C LEU A 11 -21.43 -8.79 29.91
N LEU A 12 -21.02 -9.06 31.17
CA LEU A 12 -19.62 -9.31 31.53
C LEU A 12 -19.06 -10.54 30.84
N SER A 13 -19.86 -11.61 30.70
CA SER A 13 -19.46 -12.84 30.00
C SER A 13 -19.35 -12.66 28.49
N CYS A 14 -20.09 -11.72 27.90
CA CYS A 14 -20.05 -11.42 26.48
C CYS A 14 -18.87 -10.51 26.09
N LEU A 15 -18.33 -9.70 27.01
CA LEU A 15 -17.19 -8.81 26.77
C LEU A 15 -15.93 -9.53 26.22
N PRO A 16 -15.48 -10.67 26.79
CA PRO A 16 -14.37 -11.44 26.24
C PRO A 16 -14.66 -11.98 24.83
N LEU A 17 -15.89 -12.42 24.56
CA LEU A 17 -16.29 -12.94 23.27
C LEU A 17 -16.25 -11.85 22.20
N THR A 18 -16.82 -10.67 22.47
CA THR A 18 -16.78 -9.54 21.53
C THR A 18 -15.34 -9.08 21.29
N ALA A 19 -14.50 -9.04 22.32
CA ALA A 19 -13.08 -8.73 22.18
C ALA A 19 -12.35 -9.75 21.27
N LEU A 20 -12.64 -11.05 21.43
CA LEU A 20 -12.07 -12.11 20.58
C LEU A 20 -12.50 -11.96 19.12
N PHE A 21 -13.80 -11.74 18.86
CA PHE A 21 -14.31 -11.54 17.50
C PHE A 21 -13.73 -10.27 16.84
N VAL A 22 -13.57 -9.19 17.61
CA VAL A 22 -12.94 -7.95 17.13
C VAL A 22 -11.47 -8.19 16.79
N ALA A 23 -10.74 -8.93 17.63
CA ALA A 23 -9.34 -9.27 17.38
C ALA A 23 -9.16 -10.19 16.15
N GLU A 24 -10.01 -11.20 15.99
CA GLU A 24 -9.99 -12.09 14.82
C GLU A 24 -10.29 -11.31 13.53
N ARG A 25 -11.31 -10.45 13.55
CA ARG A 25 -11.65 -9.58 12.42
C ARG A 25 -10.50 -8.64 12.08
N SER A 26 -9.88 -8.00 13.08
CA SER A 26 -8.74 -7.11 12.87
C SER A 26 -7.55 -7.85 12.24
N THR A 27 -7.29 -9.08 12.68
CA THR A 27 -6.20 -9.92 12.13
C THR A 27 -6.45 -10.27 10.67
N LYS A 28 -7.67 -10.71 10.32
CA LYS A 28 -8.05 -11.03 8.92
C LYS A 28 -7.96 -9.80 8.01
N MET A 29 -8.45 -8.64 8.48
CA MET A 29 -8.35 -7.39 7.72
C MET A 29 -6.90 -6.94 7.53
N CYS A 30 -6.05 -7.13 8.56
CA CYS A 30 -4.63 -6.86 8.46
C CYS A 30 -3.95 -7.75 7.40
N GLN A 31 -4.21 -9.06 7.42
CA GLN A 31 -3.68 -9.99 6.42
C GLN A 31 -4.12 -9.63 5.00
N LEU A 32 -5.40 -9.29 4.81
CA LEU A 32 -5.92 -8.85 3.52
C LEU A 32 -5.21 -7.57 3.04
N CYS A 33 -5.05 -6.58 3.92
CA CYS A 33 -4.33 -5.35 3.57
C CYS A 33 -2.89 -5.65 3.15
N LEU A 34 -2.17 -6.48 3.91
CA LEU A 34 -0.80 -6.83 3.57
C LEU A 34 -0.71 -7.50 2.20
N LEU A 35 -1.61 -8.44 1.90
CA LEU A 35 -1.67 -9.15 0.63
C LEU A 35 -1.93 -8.20 -0.56
N GLU A 36 -2.95 -7.34 -0.44
CA GLU A 36 -3.30 -6.39 -1.49
C GLU A 36 -2.17 -5.39 -1.76
N MET A 37 -1.50 -4.90 -0.71
CA MET A 37 -0.37 -3.98 -0.84
C MET A 37 0.86 -4.63 -1.47
N VAL A 38 1.10 -5.92 -1.22
CA VAL A 38 2.13 -6.69 -1.95
C VAL A 38 1.79 -6.72 -3.45
N GLY A 39 0.53 -6.97 -3.80
CA GLY A 39 0.05 -6.90 -5.19
C GLY A 39 0.29 -5.54 -5.83
N ILE A 40 0.01 -4.44 -5.11
CA ILE A 40 0.27 -3.07 -5.58
C ILE A 40 1.76 -2.84 -5.85
N ILE A 41 2.65 -3.31 -4.97
CA ILE A 41 4.10 -3.18 -5.18
C ILE A 41 4.56 -3.96 -6.42
N HIS A 42 4.02 -5.15 -6.66
CA HIS A 42 4.31 -5.90 -7.89
C HIS A 42 3.88 -5.13 -9.13
N ILE A 43 2.65 -4.60 -9.14
CA ILE A 43 2.15 -3.77 -10.25
C ILE A 43 3.05 -2.54 -10.47
N LEU A 44 3.48 -1.86 -9.41
CA LEU A 44 4.38 -0.72 -9.52
C LEU A 44 5.72 -1.13 -10.12
N ASN A 45 6.28 -2.27 -9.71
CA ASN A 45 7.53 -2.77 -10.26
C ASN A 45 7.40 -3.18 -11.73
N ASP A 46 6.34 -3.89 -12.11
CA ASP A 46 6.08 -4.28 -13.49
C ASP A 46 5.86 -3.04 -14.39
N SER A 47 5.24 -2.00 -13.83
CA SER A 47 5.03 -0.74 -14.54
C SER A 47 6.32 0.00 -14.84
N LYS A 48 7.41 -0.22 -14.07
CA LYS A 48 8.67 0.53 -14.25
C LYS A 48 9.22 0.41 -15.65
N THR A 49 9.39 -0.82 -16.13
CA THR A 49 9.89 -1.06 -17.49
C THR A 49 8.97 -0.45 -18.54
N THR A 50 7.65 -0.65 -18.39
CA THR A 50 6.66 -0.12 -19.34
C THR A 50 6.70 1.41 -19.42
N ILE A 51 6.83 2.09 -18.29
CA ILE A 51 6.85 3.56 -18.24
C ILE A 51 8.18 4.09 -18.78
N LEU A 52 9.31 3.43 -18.51
CA LEU A 52 10.60 3.81 -19.10
C LEU A 52 10.59 3.70 -20.63
N VAL A 53 9.97 2.66 -21.19
CA VAL A 53 9.77 2.54 -22.65
C VAL A 53 8.89 3.69 -23.18
N LYS A 54 7.78 4.02 -22.49
CA LYS A 54 6.93 5.15 -22.88
C LYS A 54 7.64 6.50 -22.80
N ILE A 55 8.59 6.67 -21.87
CA ILE A 55 9.43 7.86 -21.78
C ILE A 55 10.32 7.94 -23.03
N ASP A 56 10.96 6.83 -23.40
CA ASP A 56 11.80 6.74 -24.60
C ASP A 56 11.03 7.11 -25.87
N GLU A 57 9.89 6.48 -26.11
CA GLU A 57 9.02 6.74 -27.26
C GLU A 57 8.59 8.22 -27.35
N LYS A 58 8.22 8.82 -26.21
CA LYS A 58 7.82 10.23 -26.14
C LYS A 58 8.99 11.17 -26.39
N CYS A 59 10.15 10.89 -25.81
CA CYS A 59 11.34 11.70 -26.03
C CYS A 59 11.79 11.62 -27.49
N ASN A 60 11.78 10.43 -28.10
CA ASN A 60 12.06 10.26 -29.52
C ASN A 60 11.10 11.09 -30.41
N LYS A 61 9.80 11.06 -30.10
CA LYS A 61 8.78 11.86 -30.82
C LYS A 61 8.97 13.37 -30.67
N ILE A 62 9.35 13.85 -29.48
CA ILE A 62 9.48 15.29 -29.19
C ILE A 62 10.80 15.86 -29.72
N CYS A 63 11.89 15.12 -29.61
CA CYS A 63 13.23 15.61 -29.94
C CYS A 63 13.58 15.44 -31.43
N GLY A 64 12.89 14.54 -32.15
CA GLY A 64 13.16 14.30 -33.57
C GLY A 64 14.57 13.77 -33.79
N MET A 65 15.35 14.43 -34.67
CA MET A 65 16.74 14.04 -34.98
C MET A 65 17.78 14.65 -34.03
N ASP A 66 17.38 15.48 -33.07
CA ASP A 66 18.30 16.06 -32.09
C ASP A 66 18.66 15.03 -31.02
N MET A 67 19.81 14.37 -31.22
CA MET A 67 20.31 13.32 -30.34
C MET A 67 20.72 13.84 -28.95
N GLU A 68 21.18 15.10 -28.86
CA GLU A 68 21.58 15.66 -27.57
C GLU A 68 20.34 15.95 -26.72
N LEU A 69 19.33 16.58 -27.32
CA LEU A 69 18.05 16.86 -26.67
C LEU A 69 17.32 15.56 -26.29
N TYR A 70 17.32 14.56 -27.18
CA TYR A 70 16.76 13.24 -26.90
C TYR A 70 17.42 12.59 -25.66
N ARG A 71 18.77 12.58 -25.60
CA ARG A 71 19.51 12.01 -24.47
C ARG A 71 19.18 12.73 -23.16
N ILE A 72 19.11 14.07 -23.18
CA ILE A 72 18.74 14.87 -22.01
C ILE A 72 17.30 14.56 -21.57
N CYS A 73 16.36 14.45 -22.52
CA CYS A 73 14.97 14.12 -22.26
C CYS A 73 14.84 12.77 -21.56
N VAL A 74 15.37 11.70 -22.17
CA VAL A 74 15.25 10.34 -21.63
C VAL A 74 15.89 10.25 -20.25
N THR A 75 17.10 10.79 -20.09
CA THR A 75 17.83 10.74 -18.81
C THR A 75 17.07 11.48 -17.71
N THR A 76 16.59 12.69 -18.00
CA THR A 76 15.90 13.54 -17.01
C THR A 76 14.57 12.92 -16.61
N MET A 77 13.76 12.53 -17.59
CA MET A 77 12.42 11.97 -17.34
C MET A 77 12.51 10.62 -16.64
N SER A 78 13.43 9.74 -17.05
CA SER A 78 13.66 8.45 -16.38
C SER A 78 14.10 8.65 -14.94
N LYS A 79 15.01 9.59 -14.66
CA LYS A 79 15.46 9.91 -13.30
C LYS A 79 14.32 10.42 -12.42
N ILE A 80 13.48 11.31 -12.94
CA ILE A 80 12.29 11.82 -12.23
C ILE A 80 11.33 10.67 -11.93
N TYR A 81 11.01 9.85 -12.93
CA TYR A 81 10.11 8.72 -12.76
C TYR A 81 10.62 7.72 -11.73
N LEU A 82 11.89 7.31 -11.82
CA LEU A 82 12.48 6.37 -10.86
C LEU A 82 12.50 6.92 -9.43
N LYS A 83 12.69 8.24 -9.27
CA LYS A 83 12.57 8.89 -7.96
C LYS A 83 11.15 8.80 -7.41
N ILE A 84 10.13 9.07 -8.23
CA ILE A 84 8.71 8.98 -7.84
C ILE A 84 8.34 7.52 -7.51
N ALA A 85 8.72 6.57 -8.36
CA ALA A 85 8.47 5.15 -8.15
C ALA A 85 9.10 4.67 -6.83
N GLY A 86 10.36 5.04 -6.57
CA GLY A 86 11.03 4.69 -5.31
C GLY A 86 10.41 5.36 -4.07
N GLN A 87 9.78 6.53 -4.21
CA GLN A 87 8.99 7.13 -3.12
C GLN A 87 7.70 6.35 -2.88
N MET A 88 6.96 6.00 -3.94
CA MET A 88 5.74 5.20 -3.86
C MET A 88 6.00 3.84 -3.21
N GLU A 89 7.09 3.15 -3.57
CA GLU A 89 7.44 1.85 -2.96
C GLU A 89 7.68 1.94 -1.45
N LYS A 90 8.24 3.06 -0.97
CA LYS A 90 8.43 3.29 0.47
C LYS A 90 7.12 3.58 1.17
N GLU A 91 6.27 4.43 0.58
CA GLU A 91 4.97 4.79 1.14
C GLU A 91 3.97 3.62 1.13
N PHE A 92 4.07 2.76 0.12
CA PHE A 92 3.24 1.57 -0.05
C PHE A 92 3.86 0.29 0.49
N ASN A 93 4.96 0.39 1.25
CA ASN A 93 5.45 -0.74 2.01
C ASN A 93 4.29 -1.33 2.84
N PRO A 94 3.92 -2.61 2.69
CA PRO A 94 2.65 -3.13 3.21
C PRO A 94 2.55 -2.98 4.73
N ASN A 95 3.65 -3.23 5.43
CA ASN A 95 3.71 -3.11 6.88
C ASN A 95 3.54 -1.66 7.35
N ILE A 96 4.16 -0.71 6.66
CA ILE A 96 4.06 0.71 6.98
C ILE A 96 2.64 1.20 6.67
N PHE A 97 2.13 0.91 5.46
CA PHE A 97 0.84 1.37 4.99
C PHE A 97 -0.31 0.83 5.84
N CYS A 98 -0.38 -0.50 6.04
CA CYS A 98 -1.49 -1.12 6.75
C CYS A 98 -1.53 -0.72 8.24
N LYS A 99 -0.38 -0.46 8.86
CA LYS A 99 -0.31 0.11 10.23
C LYS A 99 -0.71 1.58 10.25
N LYS A 100 -0.24 2.38 9.28
CA LYS A 100 -0.57 3.82 9.15
C LYS A 100 -2.07 4.04 8.94
N MET A 101 -2.73 3.16 8.19
CA MET A 101 -4.18 3.20 7.95
C MET A 101 -5.01 2.58 9.10
N HIS A 102 -4.36 2.19 10.20
CA HIS A 102 -5.01 1.55 11.37
C HIS A 102 -5.78 0.26 11.06
N ILE A 103 -5.44 -0.42 9.94
CA ILE A 103 -6.01 -1.73 9.60
C ILE A 103 -5.29 -2.81 10.40
N CYS A 104 -3.96 -2.74 10.43
CA CYS A 104 -3.14 -3.57 11.30
C CYS A 104 -2.91 -2.88 12.65
N PRO A 105 -3.09 -3.61 13.77
CA PRO A 105 -2.58 -3.21 15.08
C PRO A 105 -1.13 -2.74 15.02
N LYS A 106 -0.80 -1.71 15.82
CA LYS A 106 0.55 -1.13 15.87
C LYS A 106 1.63 -2.13 16.29
N TYR A 107 1.24 -3.13 17.09
CA TYR A 107 2.12 -4.09 17.76
C TYR A 107 2.10 -5.51 17.17
N LEU A 108 1.50 -5.69 15.98
CA LEU A 108 1.66 -6.93 15.20
C LEU A 108 2.92 -6.90 14.34
#